data_AF-A0A7S0Z3U1-F1
#
_entry.id   AF-A0A7S0Z3U1-F1
#
_cell.length_a   1.000
_cell.length_b   1.000
_cell.length_c   1.000
_cell.angle_alpha   90.00
_cell.angle_beta   90.00
_cell.angle_gamma   90.00
#
_symmetry.space_group_name_H-M   'P 1'
#
loop_
_entity.id
_entity.type
_entity.pdbx_description
1 polymer ?
#
loop_
_entity_poly.entity_id
_entity_poly.type
_entity_poly.pdbx_seq_one_letter_code
_entity_poly.pdbx_strand_id
1 'polypeptide(L)'
;PDQAKQLHPLLREMGRWSIPGRPDLKSQITSTNQLYFQAAIANLLLIQKLKAWASVSSGMFRCVEGDTEEFLEWNEIKDNPSRLSRVHWTLMKGHDRLAPQR
;
A
#
# COMPACT_ATOMS: atom_id res chain seq x y z
N PRO A 1 -27.57 9.57 -11.99
CA PRO A 1 -26.11 9.27 -11.98
C PRO A 1 -25.69 8.87 -10.56
N ASP A 2 -25.97 7.62 -10.22
CA ASP A 2 -26.09 7.10 -8.83
C ASP A 2 -25.29 5.77 -8.75
N GLN A 3 -23.95 5.86 -8.84
CA GLN A 3 -23.06 4.68 -8.84
C GLN A 3 -22.32 4.45 -7.51
N ALA A 4 -22.60 5.23 -6.46
CA ALA A 4 -21.93 5.09 -5.16
C ALA A 4 -22.66 4.16 -4.16
N LYS A 5 -23.74 3.47 -4.56
CA LYS A 5 -24.65 2.78 -3.62
C LYS A 5 -24.53 1.26 -3.53
N GLN A 6 -23.56 0.61 -4.18
CA GLN A 6 -23.41 -0.85 -4.11
C GLN A 6 -22.05 -1.28 -3.54
N LEU A 7 -21.68 -0.77 -2.37
CA LEU A 7 -20.67 -1.43 -1.56
C LEU A 7 -21.31 -2.66 -0.89
N HIS A 8 -20.68 -3.82 -1.06
CA HIS A 8 -21.07 -5.11 -0.48
C HIS A 8 -21.40 -4.96 1.02
N PRO A 9 -22.43 -5.63 1.57
CA PRO A 9 -22.86 -5.47 2.97
C PRO A 9 -21.71 -5.57 3.99
N LEU A 10 -20.77 -6.48 3.75
CA LEU A 10 -19.55 -6.64 4.56
C LEU A 10 -18.63 -5.39 4.56
N LEU A 11 -18.50 -4.68 3.44
CA LEU A 11 -17.70 -3.44 3.36
C LEU A 11 -18.36 -2.30 4.14
N ARG A 12 -19.69 -2.27 4.17
CA ARG A 12 -20.48 -1.30 4.94
C ARG A 12 -20.40 -1.57 6.44
N GLU A 13 -20.31 -2.84 6.82
CA GLU A 13 -20.10 -3.25 8.21
C GLU A 13 -18.66 -2.99 8.66
N MET A 14 -17.64 -3.29 7.85
CA MET A 14 -16.24 -3.02 8.22
C MET A 14 -15.94 -1.54 8.51
N GLY A 15 -16.67 -0.60 7.89
CA GLY A 15 -16.60 0.83 8.20
C GLY A 15 -17.14 1.22 9.59
N ARG A 16 -17.85 0.32 10.28
CA ARG A 16 -18.43 0.52 11.62
C ARG A 16 -17.76 -0.32 12.71
N TRP A 17 -16.69 -1.06 12.40
CA TRP A 17 -15.95 -1.78 13.41
C TRP A 17 -15.07 -0.79 14.19
N SER A 18 -15.66 -0.14 15.19
CA SER A 18 -14.88 0.35 16.33
C SER A 18 -14.34 -0.89 17.04
N ILE A 19 -13.05 -1.17 16.82
CA ILE A 19 -12.35 -2.26 17.50
C ILE A 19 -12.42 -1.96 19.01
N PRO A 20 -13.13 -2.77 19.83
CA PRO A 20 -13.23 -2.53 21.26
C PRO A 20 -11.83 -2.54 21.88
N GLY A 21 -11.46 -1.48 22.59
CA GLY A 21 -10.12 -1.34 23.19
C GLY A 21 -9.10 -0.58 22.34
N ARG A 22 -9.43 -0.12 21.12
CA ARG A 22 -8.66 0.96 20.50
C ARG A 22 -9.09 2.30 21.09
N PRO A 23 -8.20 3.08 21.73
CA PRO A 23 -8.51 4.47 22.04
C PRO A 23 -8.93 5.16 20.74
N ASP A 24 -9.87 6.10 20.83
CA ASP A 24 -10.31 6.89 19.67
C ASP A 24 -9.06 7.39 18.92
N LEU A 25 -8.78 6.85 17.74
CA LEU A 25 -7.53 7.17 17.03
C LEU A 25 -7.42 8.68 16.79
N LYS A 26 -8.56 9.38 16.69
CA LYS A 26 -8.62 10.81 16.52
C LYS A 26 -8.15 11.58 17.76
N SER A 27 -8.27 11.01 18.96
CA SER A 27 -7.84 11.66 20.20
C SER A 27 -6.33 11.50 20.48
N GLN A 28 -5.60 10.71 19.68
CA GLN A 28 -4.16 10.47 19.83
C GLN A 28 -3.29 11.07 18.72
N ILE A 29 -3.89 11.64 17.67
CA ILE A 29 -3.15 12.29 16.59
C ILE A 29 -2.89 13.74 17.00
N THR A 30 -1.67 14.02 17.44
CA THR A 30 -1.29 15.34 17.95
C THR A 30 -0.71 16.26 16.87
N SER A 31 -0.33 15.70 15.71
CA SER A 31 0.16 16.48 14.58
C SER A 31 0.02 15.76 13.23
N THR A 32 0.01 16.54 12.15
CA THR A 32 0.04 16.02 10.78
C THR A 32 1.32 15.21 10.49
N ASN A 33 2.45 15.56 11.12
CA ASN A 33 3.71 14.85 10.93
C ASN A 33 3.63 13.39 11.43
N GLN A 34 2.89 13.16 12.52
CA GLN A 34 2.63 11.82 13.04
C GLN A 34 1.86 10.97 12.02
N LEU A 35 0.89 11.56 11.33
CA LEU A 35 0.13 10.86 10.27
C LEU A 35 1.02 10.48 9.09
N TYR A 36 1.91 11.37 8.65
CA TYR A 36 2.83 11.04 7.57
C TYR A 36 3.83 9.96 7.96
N PHE A 37 4.36 10.01 9.19
CA PHE A 37 5.25 8.98 9.71
C PHE A 37 4.55 7.62 9.80
N GLN A 38 3.31 7.59 10.31
CA GLN A 38 2.51 6.37 10.35
C GLN A 38 2.20 5.84 8.94
N ALA A 39 1.93 6.71 7.96
CA ALA A 39 1.73 6.32 6.57
C ALA A 39 3.01 5.73 5.93
N ALA A 40 4.18 6.29 6.25
CA ALA A 40 5.48 5.75 5.83
C ALA A 40 5.70 4.33 6.38
N ILE A 41 5.48 4.12 7.67
CA ILE A 41 5.56 2.79 8.27
C ILE A 41 4.54 1.83 7.65
N ALA A 42 3.29 2.28 7.48
CA ALA A 42 2.24 1.47 6.90
C ALA A 42 2.58 1.02 5.48
N ASN A 43 3.20 1.87 4.66
CA ASN A 43 3.67 1.51 3.33
C ASN A 43 4.75 0.43 3.35
N LEU A 44 5.73 0.52 4.26
CA LEU A 44 6.76 -0.53 4.41
C LEU A 44 6.14 -1.88 4.78
N LEU A 45 5.18 -1.88 5.72
CA LEU A 45 4.47 -3.08 6.12
C LEU A 45 3.60 -3.65 5.00
N LEU A 46 2.95 -2.78 4.21
CA LEU A 46 2.17 -3.17 3.04
C LEU A 46 3.04 -3.88 2.01
N ILE A 47 4.19 -3.30 1.66
CA ILE A 47 5.13 -3.88 0.71
C ILE A 47 5.60 -5.26 1.18
N GLN A 48 5.95 -5.40 2.47
CA GLN A 48 6.35 -6.70 3.03
C GLN A 48 5.24 -7.75 2.91
N LYS A 49 3.99 -7.38 3.19
CA LYS A 49 2.85 -8.29 3.03
C LYS A 49 2.60 -8.67 1.58
N LEU A 50 2.70 -7.72 0.64
CA LEU A 50 2.54 -7.99 -0.78
C LEU A 50 3.61 -8.98 -1.28
N LYS A 51 4.87 -8.82 -0.87
CA LYS A 51 5.95 -9.76 -1.17
C LYS A 51 5.67 -11.15 -0.61
N ALA A 52 5.19 -11.24 0.63
CA ALA A 52 4.86 -12.51 1.26
C ALA A 52 3.73 -13.23 0.51
N TRP A 53 2.65 -12.52 0.17
CA TRP A 53 1.56 -13.09 -0.62
C TRP A 53 2.01 -13.51 -2.01
N ALA A 54 2.77 -12.66 -2.72
CA ALA A 54 3.26 -12.99 -4.05
C ALA A 54 4.22 -14.20 -4.05
N SER A 55 4.94 -14.44 -2.95
CA SER A 55 5.78 -15.63 -2.78
C SER A 55 4.96 -16.93 -2.71
N VAL A 56 3.73 -16.87 -2.20
CA VAL A 56 2.84 -18.03 -2.09
C VAL A 56 2.00 -18.21 -3.35
N SER A 57 1.61 -17.12 -4.00
CA SER A 57 0.63 -17.13 -5.09
C SER A 57 1.23 -16.94 -6.49
N SER A 58 2.55 -16.91 -6.65
CA SER A 58 3.20 -16.50 -7.91
C SER A 58 2.69 -15.14 -8.41
N GLY A 59 2.65 -14.16 -7.50
CA GLY A 59 2.10 -12.84 -7.78
C GLY A 59 2.93 -12.07 -8.82
N MET A 60 2.25 -11.34 -9.70
CA MET A 60 2.88 -10.51 -10.73
C MET A 60 3.04 -9.06 -10.23
N PHE A 61 4.15 -8.42 -10.58
CA PHE A 61 4.40 -7.02 -10.30
C PHE A 61 4.68 -6.25 -11.58
N ARG A 62 4.19 -5.01 -11.63
CA ARG A 62 4.51 -4.05 -12.68
C ARG A 62 5.95 -3.56 -12.51
N CYS A 63 6.75 -3.69 -13.54
CA CYS A 63 8.11 -3.16 -13.65
C CYS A 63 8.17 -2.10 -14.75
N VAL A 64 8.86 -0.99 -14.50
CA VAL A 64 8.98 0.13 -15.46
C VAL A 64 10.45 0.37 -15.78
N GLU A 65 10.77 0.52 -17.06
CA GLU A 65 12.10 0.93 -17.56
C GLU A 65 11.95 1.94 -18.70
N GLY A 66 12.28 3.20 -18.43
CA GLY A 66 11.97 4.28 -19.35
C GLY A 66 10.46 4.33 -19.64
N ASP A 67 10.10 4.24 -20.92
CA ASP A 67 8.71 4.21 -21.39
C ASP A 67 8.13 2.79 -21.53
N THR A 68 8.91 1.75 -21.19
CA THR A 68 8.46 0.36 -21.26
C THR A 68 7.91 -0.12 -19.93
N GLU A 69 6.77 -0.81 -19.99
CA GLU A 69 6.12 -1.45 -18.86
C GLU A 69 6.02 -2.95 -19.12
N GLU A 70 6.46 -3.75 -18.15
CA GLU A 70 6.33 -5.20 -18.16
C GLU A 70 5.73 -5.69 -16.83
N PHE A 71 5.03 -6.82 -16.88
CA PHE A 71 4.58 -7.52 -15.68
C PHE A 71 5.42 -8.77 -15.52
N LEU A 72 6.20 -8.84 -14.44
CA LEU A 72 7.06 -9.97 -14.13
C LEU A 72 6.56 -10.71 -12.90
N GLU A 73 6.80 -12.02 -12.84
CA GLU A 73 6.45 -12.80 -11.67
C GLU A 73 7.41 -12.47 -10.52
N TRP A 74 6.91 -12.47 -9.27
CA TRP A 74 7.73 -12.22 -8.10
C TRP A 74 8.98 -13.11 -8.02
N ASN A 75 8.89 -14.36 -8.44
CA ASN A 75 10.02 -15.28 -8.48
C ASN A 75 11.13 -14.85 -9.45
N GLU A 76 10.79 -14.12 -10.52
CA GLU A 76 11.74 -13.58 -11.50
C GLU A 76 12.36 -12.24 -11.06
N ILE A 77 11.78 -11.62 -10.03
CA ILE A 77 12.15 -10.29 -9.53
C ILE A 77 12.95 -10.39 -8.23
N LYS A 78 12.52 -11.22 -7.28
CA LYS A 78 12.96 -11.18 -5.87
C LYS A 78 14.49 -11.34 -5.70
N ASP A 79 15.12 -12.12 -6.57
CA ASP A 79 16.54 -12.43 -6.55
C ASP A 79 17.36 -11.61 -7.57
N ASN A 80 16.70 -10.71 -8.33
CA ASN A 80 17.34 -9.86 -9.32
C ASN A 80 17.23 -8.38 -8.89
N PRO A 81 18.28 -7.79 -8.31
CA PRO A 81 18.27 -6.40 -7.81
C PRO A 81 17.90 -5.37 -8.87
N SER A 82 18.32 -5.58 -10.12
CA SER A 82 18.03 -4.68 -11.25
C SER A 82 16.55 -4.70 -11.63
N ARG A 83 15.87 -5.84 -11.51
CA ARG A 83 14.42 -5.93 -11.72
C ARG A 83 13.65 -5.42 -10.50
N LEU A 84 14.14 -5.71 -9.30
CA LEU A 84 13.52 -5.27 -8.06
C LEU A 84 13.47 -3.74 -7.94
N SER A 85 14.51 -3.03 -8.41
CA SER A 85 14.52 -1.56 -8.44
C SER A 85 13.53 -0.95 -9.44
N ARG A 86 13.08 -1.73 -10.42
CA ARG A 86 12.10 -1.32 -11.45
C ARG A 86 10.66 -1.56 -11.03
N VAL A 87 10.43 -2.28 -9.93
CA VAL A 87 9.08 -2.57 -9.44
C VAL A 87 8.37 -1.29 -9.04
N HIS A 88 7.23 -1.05 -9.66
CA HIS A 88 6.35 0.04 -9.29
C HIS A 88 5.47 -0.37 -8.10
N TRP A 89 5.87 0.04 -6.90
CA TRP A 89 5.09 -0.20 -5.69
C TRP A 89 3.87 0.72 -5.64
N THR A 90 2.67 0.15 -5.49
CA THR A 90 1.49 0.96 -5.19
C THR A 90 1.62 1.53 -3.78
N LEU A 91 1.95 2.82 -3.67
CA LEU A 91 2.08 3.53 -2.40
C LEU A 91 0.72 4.01 -1.92
N MET A 92 0.52 4.03 -0.60
CA MET A 92 -0.62 4.71 -0.01
C MET A 92 -0.59 6.22 -0.33
N LYS A 93 -1.75 6.76 -0.68
CA LYS A 93 -1.95 8.18 -0.97
C LYS A 93 -1.46 9.04 0.21
N GLY A 94 -0.58 10.01 -0.06
CA GLY A 94 -0.06 10.95 0.94
C GLY A 94 1.30 10.59 1.55
N HIS A 95 1.89 9.45 1.17
CA HIS A 95 3.25 9.05 1.55
C HIS A 95 4.33 10.05 1.07
N ASP A 96 4.19 10.56 -0.14
CA ASP A 96 5.23 11.39 -0.79
C ASP A 96 5.30 12.82 -0.27
N ARG A 97 4.45 13.23 0.66
CA ARG A 97 4.55 14.58 1.26
C ARG A 97 5.76 14.76 2.17
N LEU A 98 6.46 13.67 2.51
CA LEU A 98 7.77 13.70 3.17
C LEU A 98 8.93 13.42 2.20
N ALA A 99 8.67 13.07 0.94
CA ALA A 99 9.74 12.90 -0.04
C ALA A 99 10.30 14.28 -0.39
N PRO A 100 11.62 14.51 -0.30
CA PRO A 100 12.21 15.76 -0.76
C PRO A 100 11.85 15.93 -2.24
N GLN A 101 11.20 17.04 -2.57
CA GLN A 101 10.99 17.41 -3.97
C GLN A 101 12.38 17.62 -4.58
N ARG A 102 12.73 16.81 -5.58
CA ARG A 102 13.93 17.00 -6.40
C ARG A 102 13.67 18.06 -7.45
#